data_AF-A0A7V9HWE1-F1
#
_entry.id   AF-A0A7V9HWE1-F1
#
_cell.length_a   1.000
_cell.length_b   1.000
_cell.length_c   1.000
_cell.angle_alpha   90.00
_cell.angle_beta   90.00
_cell.angle_gamma   90.00
#
_symmetry.space_group_name_H-M   'P 1'
#
loop_
_entity.id
_entity.type
_entity.pdbx_description
1 polymer ?
#
loop_
_entity_poly.entity_id
_entity_poly.type
_entity_poly.pdbx_seq_one_letter_code
_entity_poly.pdbx_strand_id
1 'polypeptide(L)'
;MGGYPFGSTLESALVVALTLRGAQVDVLLCDSFLPACQLTKISDVSPDRLGEESPQPRCASCQEAGESTFGPLGLLIHRYREMVTVEQTEAARRLAATIPKDLIGEYRLDDLAVGEHAMAGALRYFARGDLEDEAAGEVMLRRYLEAATLSVYAVQRLVEENAYDVACFNHGIYVPQGLIGEVCRQRGVRVVNWNPAYRKHCFIFSHDNTYHHTMITETTEAWENISWTPELETMTLDYLKSRWYGTQDWIWFHEKPQEDVDRIAKEIGVDFTRPCIGMLTNVMWDAQLHYPSNAFPNMLDWVLQTIAYFAKRPELQLIIRVHPAEIRGLIPSRQPIMAEIQRAFPTLPRNVFVIPPESQVSTYAVMERCNSVIIYNTKTGIEISSMGIPVIVVGEAWIRNKGFSLDASSSVQYFRILDKLPLAAGLSAVELERARKYAFHFFFRRMIPLPFITSVKDLAPKLELANLEELRPDHFLGLDVICAGILRGVPFIYPAETLQ
;
A
#
# COMPACT_ATOMS: atom_id res chain seq x y z
N MET A 1 2.27 -15.86 -7.82
CA MET A 1 0.85 -16.32 -7.93
C MET A 1 0.41 -16.08 -9.38
N GLY A 2 0.00 -17.12 -10.10
CA GLY A 2 -0.23 -17.00 -11.55
C GLY A 2 -1.42 -16.11 -11.95
N GLY A 3 -2.51 -16.15 -11.20
CA GLY A 3 -3.75 -15.39 -11.47
C GLY A 3 -3.74 -13.93 -11.03
N TYR A 4 -2.56 -13.34 -10.78
CA TYR A 4 -2.43 -11.91 -10.52
C TYR A 4 -1.82 -11.22 -11.75
N PRO A 5 -2.62 -10.57 -12.62
CA PRO A 5 -2.12 -10.11 -13.92
C PRO A 5 -0.95 -9.13 -13.83
N PHE A 6 -0.99 -8.15 -12.92
CA PHE A 6 0.17 -7.27 -12.70
C PHE A 6 1.41 -8.01 -12.22
N GLY A 7 1.20 -9.02 -11.36
CA GLY A 7 2.24 -9.93 -10.89
C GLY A 7 2.91 -10.68 -12.02
N SER A 8 2.12 -11.49 -12.73
CA SER A 8 2.61 -12.36 -13.79
C SER A 8 3.24 -11.59 -14.95
N THR A 9 2.66 -10.45 -15.35
CA THR A 9 3.21 -9.61 -16.42
C THR A 9 4.58 -9.03 -16.05
N LEU A 10 4.74 -8.40 -14.88
CA LEU A 10 6.05 -7.85 -14.50
C LEU A 10 7.06 -8.96 -14.18
N GLU A 11 6.67 -9.97 -13.40
CA GLU A 11 7.58 -11.04 -13.00
C GLU A 11 8.06 -11.84 -14.21
N SER A 12 7.23 -12.09 -15.23
CA SER A 12 7.67 -12.75 -16.48
C SER A 12 8.73 -11.94 -17.24
N ALA A 13 8.60 -10.62 -17.32
CA ALA A 13 9.64 -9.77 -17.92
C ALA A 13 10.92 -9.75 -17.06
N LEU A 14 10.77 -9.69 -15.74
CA LEU A 14 11.92 -9.67 -14.81
C LEU A 14 12.72 -10.96 -14.84
N VAL A 15 12.08 -12.14 -14.83
CA VAL A 15 12.81 -13.42 -14.83
C VAL A 15 13.65 -13.57 -16.10
N VAL A 16 13.13 -13.14 -17.25
CA VAL A 16 13.89 -13.11 -18.51
C VAL A 16 15.03 -12.09 -18.43
N ALA A 17 14.76 -10.86 -17.98
CA ALA A 17 15.76 -9.80 -17.87
C ALA A 17 16.93 -10.17 -16.93
N LEU A 18 16.64 -10.84 -15.80
CA LEU A 18 17.63 -11.33 -14.86
C LEU A 18 18.44 -12.49 -15.46
N THR A 19 17.79 -13.42 -16.16
CA THR A 19 18.46 -14.53 -16.86
C THR A 19 19.41 -14.02 -17.94
N LEU A 20 18.99 -13.03 -18.74
CA LEU A 20 19.83 -12.38 -19.75
C LEU A 20 21.04 -11.63 -19.16
N ARG A 21 21.00 -11.34 -17.85
CA ARG A 21 22.10 -10.74 -17.07
C ARG A 21 22.92 -11.79 -16.32
N GLY A 22 22.74 -13.07 -16.63
CA GLY A 22 23.55 -14.17 -16.11
C GLY A 22 23.07 -14.75 -14.77
N ALA A 23 21.91 -14.35 -14.26
CA ALA A 23 21.34 -14.96 -13.07
C ALA A 23 20.71 -16.31 -13.40
N GLN A 24 20.84 -17.28 -12.49
CA GLN A 24 19.97 -18.44 -12.46
C GLN A 24 18.68 -18.03 -11.75
N VAL A 25 17.54 -18.24 -12.41
CA VAL A 25 16.24 -17.79 -11.90
C VAL A 25 15.27 -18.96 -11.85
N ASP A 26 14.75 -19.19 -10.65
CA ASP A 26 13.66 -20.13 -10.40
C ASP A 26 12.35 -19.36 -10.14
N VAL A 27 11.22 -19.99 -10.43
CA VAL A 27 9.89 -19.42 -10.20
C VAL A 27 9.13 -20.26 -9.17
N LEU A 28 8.64 -19.63 -8.10
CA LEU A 28 7.74 -20.28 -7.15
C LEU A 28 6.27 -20.00 -7.51
N LEU A 29 5.52 -21.02 -7.91
CA LEU A 29 4.08 -20.92 -8.23
C LEU A 29 3.23 -21.79 -7.30
N CYS A 30 2.15 -21.22 -6.77
CA CYS A 30 1.12 -22.02 -6.11
C CYS A 30 0.39 -22.91 -7.13
N ASP A 31 0.13 -24.15 -6.73
CA ASP A 31 -0.48 -25.24 -7.51
C ASP A 31 -1.83 -25.66 -6.90
N SER A 32 -2.64 -24.67 -6.54
CA SER A 32 -3.94 -24.90 -5.89
C SER A 32 -3.84 -25.54 -4.49
N PHE A 33 -2.67 -25.50 -3.87
CA PHE A 33 -2.38 -26.12 -2.59
C PHE A 33 -2.88 -25.31 -1.38
N LEU A 34 -2.80 -23.98 -1.45
CA LEU A 34 -3.14 -23.12 -0.31
C LEU A 34 -4.66 -22.95 -0.15
N PRO A 35 -5.22 -23.15 1.07
CA PRO A 35 -6.66 -23.07 1.33
C PRO A 35 -7.22 -21.64 1.28
N ALA A 36 -6.37 -20.62 1.37
CA ALA A 36 -6.70 -19.20 1.20
C ALA A 36 -5.47 -18.43 0.66
N CYS A 37 -5.70 -17.30 -0.02
CA CYS A 37 -4.63 -16.42 -0.50
C CYS A 37 -5.13 -14.99 -0.78
N GLN A 38 -4.22 -14.03 -0.93
CA GLN A 38 -4.54 -12.60 -1.07
C GLN A 38 -5.36 -12.21 -2.31
N LEU A 39 -5.48 -13.12 -3.29
CA LEU A 39 -6.35 -12.91 -4.44
C LEU A 39 -7.81 -13.15 -4.09
N THR A 40 -8.11 -13.76 -2.95
CA THR A 40 -9.47 -14.14 -2.54
C THR A 40 -10.14 -13.04 -1.78
N LYS A 41 -11.30 -12.65 -2.29
CA LYS A 41 -12.13 -11.57 -1.76
C LYS A 41 -13.55 -12.06 -1.57
N ILE A 42 -14.25 -11.51 -0.59
CA ILE A 42 -15.65 -11.85 -0.33
C ILE A 42 -16.58 -11.52 -1.49
N SER A 43 -16.23 -10.54 -2.34
CA SER A 43 -16.98 -10.21 -3.56
C SER A 43 -17.02 -11.36 -4.57
N ASP A 44 -16.00 -12.22 -4.55
CA ASP A 44 -15.79 -13.25 -5.58
C ASP A 44 -16.13 -14.65 -5.06
N VAL A 45 -15.89 -14.90 -3.76
CA VAL A 45 -16.09 -16.21 -3.11
C VAL A 45 -16.69 -15.98 -1.73
N SER A 46 -17.85 -16.59 -1.46
CA SER A 46 -18.50 -16.50 -0.14
C SER A 46 -17.72 -17.24 0.95
N PRO A 47 -17.91 -16.88 2.24
CA PRO A 47 -17.20 -17.53 3.33
C PRO A 47 -17.48 -19.03 3.41
N ASP A 48 -18.73 -19.46 3.19
CA ASP A 48 -19.12 -20.88 3.21
C ASP A 48 -18.35 -21.67 2.15
N ARG A 49 -18.31 -21.15 0.90
CA ARG A 49 -17.58 -21.78 -0.20
C ARG A 49 -16.08 -21.84 0.08
N LEU A 50 -15.48 -20.75 0.57
CA LEU A 50 -14.06 -20.74 0.87
C LEU A 50 -13.69 -21.65 2.05
N GLY A 51 -14.57 -21.74 3.06
CA GLY A 51 -14.37 -22.55 4.26
C GLY A 51 -14.40 -24.06 3.98
N GLU A 52 -15.20 -24.49 3.00
CA GLU A 52 -15.41 -25.91 2.69
C GLU A 52 -14.59 -26.39 1.49
N GLU A 53 -14.46 -25.59 0.43
CA GLU A 53 -13.86 -26.03 -0.83
C GLU A 53 -12.32 -26.01 -0.81
N SER A 54 -11.71 -27.15 -1.15
CA SER A 54 -10.28 -27.27 -1.42
C SER A 54 -10.08 -28.15 -2.66
N PRO A 55 -9.47 -27.66 -3.76
CA PRO A 55 -8.89 -26.32 -3.92
C PRO A 55 -9.96 -25.21 -3.91
N GLN A 56 -9.57 -23.99 -3.52
CA GLN A 56 -10.50 -22.85 -3.49
C GLN A 56 -10.96 -22.42 -4.90
N PRO A 57 -12.14 -21.81 -5.07
CA PRO A 57 -12.81 -21.67 -6.38
C PRO A 57 -12.01 -21.02 -7.52
N ARG A 58 -11.07 -20.11 -7.23
CA ARG A 58 -10.28 -19.39 -8.24
C ARG A 58 -8.94 -20.04 -8.57
N CYS A 59 -8.61 -21.16 -7.92
CA CYS A 59 -7.29 -21.79 -8.09
C CYS A 59 -7.05 -22.32 -9.49
N ALA A 60 -8.06 -22.88 -10.16
CA ALA A 60 -7.93 -23.42 -11.50
C ALA A 60 -7.47 -22.36 -12.52
N SER A 61 -8.15 -21.22 -12.59
CA SER A 61 -7.77 -20.12 -13.48
C SER A 61 -6.44 -19.48 -13.10
N CYS A 62 -6.14 -19.41 -11.80
CA CYS A 62 -4.85 -18.92 -11.31
C CYS A 62 -3.68 -19.82 -11.73
N GLN A 63 -3.87 -21.14 -11.70
CA GLN A 63 -2.84 -22.10 -12.10
C GLN A 63 -2.62 -22.07 -13.61
N GLU A 64 -3.69 -22.06 -14.40
CA GLU A 64 -3.63 -21.94 -15.86
C GLU A 64 -2.92 -20.65 -16.30
N ALA A 65 -3.26 -19.51 -15.68
CA ALA A 65 -2.60 -18.23 -15.95
C ALA A 65 -1.10 -18.25 -15.61
N GLY A 66 -0.72 -18.90 -14.51
CA GLY A 66 0.69 -19.08 -14.14
C GLY A 66 1.44 -19.96 -15.14
N GLU A 67 0.86 -21.10 -15.52
CA GLU A 67 1.47 -22.04 -16.44
C GLU A 67 1.66 -21.44 -17.84
N SER A 68 0.62 -20.80 -18.36
CA SER A 68 0.68 -20.14 -19.67
C SER A 68 1.69 -18.98 -19.71
N THR A 69 1.95 -18.33 -18.58
CA THR A 69 2.91 -17.22 -18.50
C THR A 69 4.35 -17.71 -18.33
N PHE A 70 4.60 -18.61 -17.37
CA PHE A 70 5.95 -18.98 -16.98
C PHE A 70 6.45 -20.29 -17.62
N GLY A 71 5.56 -21.22 -17.96
CA GLY A 71 5.91 -22.51 -18.58
C GLY A 71 6.69 -22.36 -19.89
N PRO A 72 6.26 -21.49 -20.84
CA PRO A 72 7.00 -21.27 -22.09
C PRO A 72 8.41 -20.70 -21.93
N LEU A 73 8.75 -20.15 -20.75
CA LEU A 73 10.09 -19.58 -20.50
C LEU A 73 11.16 -20.64 -20.26
N GLY A 74 10.77 -21.90 -20.00
CA GLY A 74 11.71 -23.01 -19.79
C GLY A 74 12.54 -22.90 -18.51
N LEU A 75 12.13 -22.05 -17.56
CA LEU A 75 12.76 -21.89 -16.25
C LEU A 75 12.26 -22.97 -15.27
N LEU A 76 13.03 -23.25 -14.22
CA LEU A 76 12.61 -24.16 -13.16
C LEU A 76 11.43 -23.56 -12.39
N ILE A 77 10.33 -24.30 -12.30
CA ILE A 77 9.12 -23.90 -11.57
C ILE A 77 8.94 -24.83 -10.37
N HIS A 78 9.03 -24.27 -9.17
CA HIS A 78 8.73 -24.96 -7.91
C HIS A 78 7.25 -24.81 -7.54
N ARG A 79 6.66 -25.87 -6.98
CA ARG A 79 5.27 -25.85 -6.49
C ARG A 79 5.19 -25.98 -4.97
N TYR A 80 4.17 -25.36 -4.38
CA TYR A 80 3.99 -25.41 -2.93
C TYR A 80 3.77 -26.83 -2.42
N ARG A 81 2.95 -27.63 -3.11
CA ARG A 81 2.67 -29.03 -2.72
C ARG A 81 3.91 -29.92 -2.70
N GLU A 82 4.86 -29.68 -3.59
CA GLU A 82 6.12 -30.44 -3.67
C GLU A 82 7.00 -30.16 -2.44
N MET A 83 6.82 -28.99 -1.84
CA MET A 83 7.62 -28.49 -0.73
C MET A 83 6.99 -28.72 0.64
N VAL A 84 5.88 -29.46 0.76
CA VAL A 84 5.19 -29.67 2.05
C VAL A 84 4.79 -31.14 2.22
N THR A 85 5.15 -31.74 3.37
CA THR A 85 4.79 -33.14 3.65
C THR A 85 3.34 -33.29 4.10
N VAL A 86 2.84 -34.53 4.11
CA VAL A 86 1.50 -34.84 4.62
C VAL A 86 1.41 -34.50 6.11
N GLU A 87 2.44 -34.83 6.90
CA GLU A 87 2.51 -34.56 8.34
C GLU A 87 2.48 -33.06 8.63
N GLN A 88 3.21 -32.26 7.84
CA GLN A 88 3.19 -30.80 7.93
C GLN A 88 1.82 -30.23 7.54
N THR A 89 1.17 -30.79 6.51
CA THR A 89 -0.18 -30.40 6.10
C THR A 89 -1.18 -30.62 7.24
N GLU A 90 -1.13 -31.80 7.87
CA GLU A 90 -1.98 -32.08 9.02
C GLU A 90 -1.63 -31.23 10.25
N ALA A 91 -0.34 -30.93 10.47
CA ALA A 91 0.10 -30.07 11.56
C ALA A 91 -0.44 -28.63 11.39
N ALA A 92 -0.38 -28.08 10.18
CA ALA A 92 -0.95 -26.77 9.86
C ALA A 92 -2.45 -26.73 10.12
N ARG A 93 -3.18 -27.77 9.69
CA ARG A 93 -4.63 -27.89 9.93
C ARG A 93 -4.96 -28.01 11.41
N ARG A 94 -4.22 -28.85 12.15
CA ARG A 94 -4.40 -29.01 13.60
C ARG A 94 -4.14 -27.69 14.32
N LEU A 95 -3.03 -27.03 14.04
CA LEU A 95 -2.69 -25.72 14.60
C LEU A 95 -3.82 -24.72 14.39
N ALA A 96 -4.27 -24.57 13.14
CA ALA A 96 -5.33 -23.65 12.78
C ALA A 96 -6.68 -23.97 13.46
N ALA A 97 -6.95 -25.24 13.77
CA ALA A 97 -8.17 -25.66 14.47
C ALA A 97 -8.09 -25.51 16.00
N THR A 98 -6.91 -25.66 16.61
CA THR A 98 -6.77 -25.78 18.07
C THR A 98 -6.37 -24.48 18.77
N ILE A 99 -5.73 -23.55 18.08
CA ILE A 99 -5.32 -22.29 18.70
C ILE A 99 -6.56 -21.47 19.12
N PRO A 100 -6.57 -20.86 20.32
CA PRO A 100 -7.62 -19.92 20.71
C PRO A 100 -7.70 -18.75 19.73
N LYS A 101 -8.92 -18.36 19.32
CA LYS A 101 -9.17 -17.35 18.28
C LYS A 101 -8.47 -16.02 18.57
N ASP A 102 -8.57 -15.57 19.81
CA ASP A 102 -8.01 -14.33 20.34
C ASP A 102 -6.48 -14.30 20.29
N LEU A 103 -5.83 -15.46 20.29
CA LEU A 103 -4.37 -15.58 20.18
C LEU A 103 -3.87 -15.74 18.75
N ILE A 104 -4.77 -15.90 17.75
CA ILE A 104 -4.35 -16.13 16.36
C ILE A 104 -3.55 -14.95 15.82
N GLY A 105 -4.00 -13.71 16.03
CA GLY A 105 -3.38 -12.52 15.44
C GLY A 105 -1.93 -12.31 15.89
N GLU A 106 -1.59 -12.73 17.11
CA GLU A 106 -0.26 -12.57 17.71
C GLU A 106 0.60 -13.83 17.60
N TYR A 107 0.07 -14.91 17.02
CA TYR A 107 0.76 -16.19 16.96
C TYR A 107 2.04 -16.12 16.13
N ARG A 108 3.14 -16.66 16.67
CA ARG A 108 4.42 -16.79 15.98
C ARG A 108 4.80 -18.27 15.85
N LEU A 109 5.27 -18.67 14.67
CA LEU A 109 5.82 -20.00 14.40
C LEU A 109 7.33 -19.84 14.19
N ASP A 110 8.15 -20.38 15.08
CA ASP A 110 9.61 -20.24 15.03
C ASP A 110 10.05 -18.77 14.84
N ASP A 111 9.48 -17.86 15.63
CA ASP A 111 9.70 -16.41 15.52
C ASP A 111 9.26 -15.73 14.21
N LEU A 112 8.46 -16.40 13.38
CA LEU A 112 7.83 -15.82 12.18
C LEU A 112 6.41 -15.36 12.51
N ALA A 113 6.02 -14.15 12.09
CA ALA A 113 4.72 -13.52 12.41
C ALA A 113 3.52 -14.12 11.64
N VAL A 114 3.33 -15.43 11.73
CA VAL A 114 2.30 -16.17 10.97
C VAL A 114 0.89 -15.67 11.25
N GLY A 115 0.59 -15.37 12.52
CA GLY A 115 -0.69 -14.84 12.97
C GLY A 115 -1.06 -13.49 12.35
N GLU A 116 -0.09 -12.57 12.31
CA GLU A 116 -0.26 -11.23 11.75
C GLU A 116 -0.62 -11.29 10.27
N HIS A 117 0.13 -12.08 9.49
CA HIS A 117 -0.14 -12.25 8.08
C HIS A 117 -1.48 -12.96 7.80
N ALA A 118 -1.88 -13.90 8.65
CA ALA A 118 -3.18 -14.55 8.57
C ALA A 118 -4.32 -13.55 8.83
N MET A 119 -4.18 -12.70 9.86
CA MET A 119 -5.13 -11.62 10.16
C MET A 119 -5.22 -10.63 9.01
N ALA A 120 -4.09 -10.15 8.48
CA ALA A 120 -4.06 -9.24 7.34
C ALA A 120 -4.76 -9.83 6.11
N GLY A 121 -4.59 -11.13 5.86
CA GLY A 121 -5.29 -11.86 4.80
C GLY A 121 -6.82 -11.91 5.02
N ALA A 122 -7.26 -12.21 6.24
CA ALA A 122 -8.67 -12.27 6.59
C ALA A 122 -9.37 -10.89 6.51
N LEU A 123 -8.74 -9.83 7.03
CA LEU A 123 -9.24 -8.45 6.94
C LEU A 123 -9.38 -8.00 5.48
N ARG A 124 -8.38 -8.30 4.64
CA ARG A 124 -8.43 -8.05 3.20
C ARG A 124 -9.55 -8.82 2.50
N TYR A 125 -9.75 -10.09 2.87
CA TYR A 125 -10.83 -10.91 2.32
C TYR A 125 -12.20 -10.28 2.56
N PHE A 126 -12.46 -9.83 3.80
CA PHE A 126 -13.72 -9.20 4.18
C PHE A 126 -13.82 -7.72 3.81
N ALA A 127 -12.71 -7.08 3.42
CA ALA A 127 -12.62 -5.64 3.22
C ALA A 127 -13.08 -4.84 4.45
N ARG A 128 -12.65 -5.26 5.65
CA ARG A 128 -12.96 -4.62 6.94
C ARG A 128 -11.73 -4.37 7.78
N GLY A 129 -11.84 -3.41 8.71
CA GLY A 129 -10.79 -3.08 9.66
C GLY A 129 -10.77 -3.95 10.91
N ASP A 130 -11.77 -4.80 11.10
CA ASP A 130 -11.85 -5.80 12.16
C ASP A 130 -12.73 -6.98 11.71
N LEU A 131 -12.79 -8.03 12.54
CA LEU A 131 -13.60 -9.22 12.31
C LEU A 131 -14.73 -9.38 13.34
N GLU A 132 -15.04 -8.35 14.15
CA GLU A 132 -15.95 -8.48 15.29
C GLU A 132 -17.40 -8.73 14.86
N ASP A 133 -17.84 -8.02 13.82
CA ASP A 133 -19.20 -8.14 13.27
C ASP A 133 -19.33 -9.18 12.14
N GLU A 134 -18.27 -9.94 11.83
CA GLU A 134 -18.30 -10.94 10.76
C GLU A 134 -18.59 -12.32 11.34
N ALA A 135 -19.80 -12.84 11.08
CA ALA A 135 -20.21 -14.16 11.56
C ALA A 135 -19.25 -15.30 11.14
N ALA A 136 -18.68 -15.20 9.93
CA ALA A 136 -17.68 -16.14 9.42
C ALA A 136 -16.22 -15.69 9.67
N GLY A 137 -16.02 -14.66 10.49
CA GLY A 137 -14.71 -14.03 10.75
C GLY A 137 -13.68 -15.03 11.25
N GLU A 138 -14.04 -15.84 12.25
CA GLU A 138 -13.15 -16.86 12.80
C GLU A 138 -12.84 -17.98 11.79
N VAL A 139 -13.84 -18.44 11.03
CA VAL A 139 -13.67 -19.50 10.02
C VAL A 139 -12.63 -19.07 8.98
N MET A 140 -12.74 -17.83 8.48
CA MET A 140 -11.79 -17.30 7.51
C MET A 140 -10.42 -17.06 8.14
N LEU A 141 -10.35 -16.53 9.35
CA LEU A 141 -9.08 -16.33 10.05
C LEU A 141 -8.30 -17.64 10.20
N ARG A 142 -8.97 -18.73 10.60
CA ARG A 142 -8.37 -20.06 10.69
C ARG A 142 -7.94 -20.60 9.32
N ARG A 143 -8.74 -20.37 8.27
CA ARG A 143 -8.38 -20.72 6.88
C ARG A 143 -7.10 -20.02 6.42
N TYR A 144 -6.97 -18.73 6.73
CA TYR A 144 -5.76 -17.96 6.44
C TYR A 144 -4.56 -18.38 7.31
N LEU A 145 -4.77 -18.78 8.57
CA LEU A 145 -3.73 -19.31 9.43
C LEU A 145 -3.17 -20.65 8.91
N GLU A 146 -4.03 -21.55 8.43
CA GLU A 146 -3.61 -22.79 7.76
C GLU A 146 -2.76 -22.45 6.52
N ALA A 147 -3.25 -21.55 5.66
CA ALA A 147 -2.52 -21.12 4.47
C ALA A 147 -1.17 -20.45 4.77
N ALA A 148 -1.12 -19.61 5.81
CA ALA A 148 0.11 -18.94 6.24
C ALA A 148 1.14 -19.97 6.74
N THR A 149 0.71 -20.93 7.56
CA THR A 149 1.56 -22.00 8.08
C THR A 149 2.11 -22.90 6.96
N LEU A 150 1.26 -23.31 6.02
CA LEU A 150 1.68 -24.07 4.83
C LEU A 150 2.69 -23.30 3.98
N SER A 151 2.52 -21.97 3.88
CA SER A 151 3.45 -21.11 3.15
C SER A 151 4.82 -21.07 3.82
N VAL A 152 4.87 -21.01 5.15
CA VAL A 152 6.13 -21.10 5.89
C VAL A 152 6.84 -22.42 5.61
N TYR A 153 6.15 -23.56 5.74
CA TYR A 153 6.75 -24.87 5.48
C TYR A 153 7.29 -25.01 4.05
N ALA A 154 6.51 -24.56 3.06
CA ALA A 154 6.91 -24.61 1.66
C ALA A 154 8.17 -23.78 1.40
N VAL A 155 8.20 -22.54 1.89
CA VAL A 155 9.32 -21.63 1.63
C VAL A 155 10.55 -22.04 2.42
N GLN A 156 10.39 -22.52 3.66
CA GLN A 156 11.51 -23.03 4.46
C GLN A 156 12.22 -24.18 3.73
N ARG A 157 11.45 -25.18 3.26
CA ARG A 157 12.03 -26.29 2.49
C ARG A 157 12.69 -25.80 1.21
N LEU A 158 12.03 -24.91 0.47
CA LEU A 158 12.55 -24.35 -0.78
C LEU A 158 13.92 -23.69 -0.58
N VAL A 159 14.08 -22.83 0.45
CA VAL A 159 15.35 -22.12 0.71
C VAL A 159 16.39 -22.97 1.45
N GLU A 160 16.00 -24.11 2.01
CA GLU A 160 16.92 -25.09 2.60
C GLU A 160 17.52 -26.03 1.54
N GLU A 161 16.69 -26.48 0.60
CA GLU A 161 17.11 -27.38 -0.48
C GLU A 161 17.83 -26.65 -1.61
N ASN A 162 17.59 -25.34 -1.75
CA ASN A 162 18.16 -24.51 -2.81
C ASN A 162 18.81 -23.25 -2.21
N ALA A 163 20.04 -22.95 -2.64
CA ALA A 163 20.75 -21.75 -2.19
C ALA A 163 20.36 -20.54 -3.06
N TYR A 164 19.58 -19.61 -2.50
CA TYR A 164 19.17 -18.36 -3.18
C TYR A 164 19.85 -17.13 -2.58
N ASP A 165 20.34 -16.24 -3.44
CA ASP A 165 20.90 -14.95 -3.03
C ASP A 165 19.82 -13.88 -2.76
N VAL A 166 18.68 -13.99 -3.45
CA VAL A 166 17.59 -13.00 -3.41
C VAL A 166 16.25 -13.61 -3.78
N ALA A 167 15.20 -13.21 -3.08
CA ALA A 167 13.80 -13.48 -3.41
C ALA A 167 13.10 -12.16 -3.80
N CYS A 168 12.51 -12.10 -4.99
CA CYS A 168 11.81 -10.92 -5.51
C CYS A 168 10.33 -11.23 -5.77
N PHE A 169 9.42 -10.48 -5.15
CA PHE A 169 7.97 -10.75 -5.25
C PHE A 169 7.11 -9.53 -4.92
N ASN A 170 5.88 -9.56 -5.42
CA ASN A 170 4.90 -8.49 -5.21
C ASN A 170 4.51 -8.27 -3.73
N HIS A 171 4.36 -7.01 -3.34
CA HIS A 171 3.69 -6.51 -2.13
C HIS A 171 4.28 -6.91 -0.77
N GLY A 172 4.54 -8.19 -0.48
CA GLY A 172 5.18 -8.66 0.75
C GLY A 172 4.37 -8.52 2.04
N ILE A 173 3.04 -8.39 1.97
CA ILE A 173 2.19 -8.17 3.16
C ILE A 173 1.24 -9.33 3.43
N TYR A 174 0.51 -9.79 2.42
CA TYR A 174 -0.56 -10.77 2.59
C TYR A 174 -0.09 -12.20 2.32
N VAL A 175 -0.91 -13.19 2.67
CA VAL A 175 -0.63 -14.60 2.37
C VAL A 175 -0.66 -14.88 0.86
N PRO A 176 0.37 -15.51 0.26
CA PRO A 176 1.57 -16.05 0.90
C PRO A 176 2.78 -15.10 0.98
N GLN A 177 2.78 -13.98 0.26
CA GLN A 177 3.96 -13.12 0.08
C GLN A 177 4.58 -12.59 1.37
N GLY A 178 3.76 -12.24 2.38
CA GLY A 178 4.29 -11.85 3.69
C GLY A 178 5.17 -12.94 4.31
N LEU A 179 4.73 -14.19 4.24
CA LEU A 179 5.42 -15.35 4.79
C LEU A 179 6.67 -15.72 3.99
N ILE A 180 6.65 -15.50 2.67
CA ILE A 180 7.88 -15.61 1.86
C ILE A 180 8.93 -14.65 2.40
N GLY A 181 8.54 -13.39 2.66
CA GLY A 181 9.44 -12.38 3.22
C GLY A 181 9.96 -12.74 4.61
N GLU A 182 9.09 -13.19 5.51
CA GLU A 182 9.46 -13.63 6.87
C GLU A 182 10.53 -14.73 6.82
N VAL A 183 10.28 -15.81 6.06
CA VAL A 183 11.21 -16.94 5.97
C VAL A 183 12.52 -16.54 5.31
N CYS A 184 12.47 -15.80 4.20
CA CYS A 184 13.68 -15.35 3.51
C CYS A 184 14.58 -14.48 4.41
N ARG A 185 14.01 -13.51 5.14
CA ARG A 185 14.77 -12.69 6.09
C ARG A 185 15.38 -13.52 7.20
N GLN A 186 14.62 -14.44 7.80
CA GLN A 186 15.12 -15.33 8.85
C GLN A 186 16.30 -16.19 8.37
N ARG A 187 16.29 -16.61 7.09
CA ARG A 187 17.32 -17.46 6.48
C ARG A 187 18.45 -16.67 5.80
N GLY A 188 18.46 -15.35 5.91
CA GLY A 188 19.50 -14.50 5.32
C GLY A 188 19.42 -14.35 3.80
N VAL A 189 18.31 -14.75 3.17
CA VAL A 189 18.04 -14.50 1.75
C VAL A 189 17.55 -13.07 1.59
N ARG A 190 18.19 -12.28 0.72
CA ARG A 190 17.77 -10.88 0.51
C ARG A 190 16.35 -10.84 -0.03
N VAL A 191 15.52 -9.96 0.51
CA VAL A 191 14.15 -9.76 0.02
C VAL A 191 14.09 -8.51 -0.83
N VAL A 192 13.43 -8.60 -1.98
CA VAL A 192 13.04 -7.46 -2.80
C VAL A 192 11.52 -7.49 -2.99
N ASN A 193 10.85 -6.45 -2.51
CA ASN A 193 9.43 -6.28 -2.74
C ASN A 193 9.15 -5.23 -3.79
N TRP A 194 8.12 -5.45 -4.59
CA TRP A 194 7.70 -4.51 -5.61
C TRP A 194 6.18 -4.29 -5.63
N ASN A 195 5.76 -3.10 -6.04
CA ASN A 195 4.36 -2.73 -6.23
C ASN A 195 4.19 -1.87 -7.49
N PRO A 196 3.05 -1.94 -8.21
CA PRO A 196 2.71 -0.94 -9.21
C PRO A 196 2.68 0.46 -8.58
N ALA A 197 3.32 1.44 -9.22
CA ALA A 197 3.31 2.83 -8.79
C ALA A 197 2.13 3.57 -9.42
N TYR A 198 1.71 4.73 -8.88
CA TYR A 198 0.57 5.49 -9.42
C TYR A 198 0.84 6.09 -10.81
N ARG A 199 2.07 6.58 -11.03
CA ARG A 199 2.48 7.09 -12.33
C ARG A 199 2.39 5.97 -13.35
N LYS A 200 1.83 6.29 -14.52
CA LYS A 200 1.70 5.33 -15.62
C LYS A 200 3.05 4.69 -15.92
N HIS A 201 3.02 3.39 -16.22
CA HIS A 201 4.19 2.59 -16.58
C HIS A 201 5.29 2.55 -15.50
N CYS A 202 4.99 2.84 -14.23
CA CYS A 202 6.00 2.88 -13.19
C CYS A 202 5.76 1.84 -12.10
N PHE A 203 6.85 1.41 -11.45
CA PHE A 203 6.85 0.45 -10.36
C PHE A 203 7.78 0.93 -9.24
N ILE A 204 7.44 0.60 -8.00
CA ILE A 204 8.27 0.88 -6.83
C ILE A 204 8.89 -0.44 -6.37
N PHE A 205 10.20 -0.43 -6.15
CA PHE A 205 10.94 -1.54 -5.57
C PHE A 205 11.56 -1.13 -4.23
N SER A 206 11.71 -2.08 -3.31
CA SER A 206 12.33 -1.89 -2.01
C SER A 206 13.06 -3.15 -1.56
N HIS A 207 14.22 -2.94 -0.92
CA HIS A 207 14.98 -4.00 -0.27
C HIS A 207 14.42 -4.28 1.12
N ASP A 208 14.58 -5.53 1.55
CA ASP A 208 14.27 -6.09 2.88
C ASP A 208 12.77 -6.09 3.23
N ASN A 209 12.07 -4.98 3.05
CA ASN A 209 10.67 -4.83 3.36
C ASN A 209 9.94 -4.01 2.28
N THR A 210 8.63 -3.91 2.41
CA THR A 210 7.76 -3.22 1.46
C THR A 210 8.00 -1.71 1.51
N TYR A 211 7.70 -1.01 0.41
CA TYR A 211 7.86 0.44 0.34
C TYR A 211 7.00 1.21 1.37
N HIS A 212 5.97 0.56 1.94
CA HIS A 212 5.17 1.10 3.04
C HIS A 212 5.98 1.24 4.33
N HIS A 213 6.99 0.40 4.55
CA HIS A 213 7.90 0.49 5.70
C HIS A 213 9.18 1.25 5.36
N THR A 214 9.82 0.88 4.24
CA THR A 214 11.19 1.33 3.95
C THR A 214 11.25 2.81 3.61
N MET A 215 10.25 3.38 2.94
CA MET A 215 10.27 4.79 2.55
C MET A 215 9.97 5.75 3.71
N ILE A 216 9.23 5.29 4.72
CA ILE A 216 8.99 6.09 5.91
C ILE A 216 10.28 6.25 6.72
N THR A 217 11.04 5.16 6.82
CA THR A 217 12.30 5.11 7.55
C THR A 217 13.54 5.39 6.69
N GLU A 218 13.37 5.68 5.38
CA GLU A 218 14.49 5.96 4.49
C GLU A 218 15.26 7.20 4.95
N THR A 219 16.59 7.12 4.84
CA THR A 219 17.49 8.24 5.14
C THR A 219 17.23 9.41 4.19
N THR A 220 17.51 10.62 4.67
CA THR A 220 17.32 11.83 3.85
C THR A 220 18.45 12.04 2.85
N GLU A 221 19.59 11.38 3.05
CA GLU A 221 20.77 11.43 2.18
C GLU A 221 20.46 11.16 0.71
N ALA A 222 19.50 10.28 0.45
CA ALA A 222 19.10 9.93 -0.90
C ALA A 222 18.53 11.14 -1.68
N TRP A 223 17.90 12.12 -1.02
CA TRP A 223 17.09 13.15 -1.69
C TRP A 223 17.32 14.59 -1.22
N GLU A 224 17.90 14.79 -0.03
CA GLU A 224 18.10 16.12 0.55
C GLU A 224 19.12 16.96 -0.24
N ASN A 225 20.13 16.27 -0.78
CA ASN A 225 21.25 16.87 -1.53
C ASN A 225 20.99 17.02 -3.03
N ILE A 226 19.76 16.82 -3.49
CA ILE A 226 19.40 17.08 -4.89
C ILE A 226 19.63 18.57 -5.18
N SER A 227 20.42 18.86 -6.22
CA SER A 227 20.59 20.21 -6.74
C SER A 227 19.25 20.70 -7.29
N TRP A 228 18.55 21.52 -6.53
CA TRP A 228 17.20 21.96 -6.86
C TRP A 228 17.24 23.10 -7.87
N THR A 229 16.73 22.85 -9.07
CA THR A 229 16.68 23.82 -10.16
C THR A 229 15.24 24.21 -10.49
N PRO A 230 15.01 25.36 -11.14
CA PRO A 230 13.68 25.77 -11.60
C PRO A 230 13.00 24.73 -12.50
N GLU A 231 13.77 23.96 -13.27
CA GLU A 231 13.26 22.92 -14.18
C GLU A 231 12.73 21.71 -13.39
N LEU A 232 13.47 21.24 -12.38
CA LEU A 232 13.01 20.17 -11.49
C LEU A 232 11.78 20.59 -10.70
N GLU A 233 11.74 21.85 -10.24
CA GLU A 233 10.59 22.41 -9.54
C GLU A 233 9.35 22.44 -10.45
N THR A 234 9.48 23.00 -11.65
CA THR A 234 8.38 23.08 -12.62
C THR A 234 7.85 21.69 -12.95
N MET A 235 8.73 20.75 -13.30
CA MET A 235 8.34 19.37 -13.60
C MET A 235 7.62 18.69 -12.43
N THR A 236 8.09 18.91 -11.21
CA THR A 236 7.48 18.34 -10.00
C THR A 236 6.08 18.92 -9.77
N LEU A 237 5.95 20.25 -9.84
CA LEU A 237 4.68 20.93 -9.63
C LEU A 237 3.67 20.62 -10.73
N ASP A 238 4.10 20.50 -11.99
CA ASP A 238 3.25 20.10 -13.11
C ASP A 238 2.70 18.69 -12.91
N TYR A 239 3.55 17.75 -12.49
CA TYR A 239 3.10 16.40 -12.16
C TYR A 239 2.12 16.40 -10.98
N LEU A 240 2.44 17.12 -9.89
CA LEU A 240 1.53 17.24 -8.73
C LEU A 240 0.18 17.86 -9.15
N LYS A 241 0.16 18.87 -10.01
CA LYS A 241 -1.08 19.45 -10.54
C LYS A 241 -1.83 18.45 -11.42
N SER A 242 -1.13 17.63 -12.21
CA SER A 242 -1.76 16.59 -13.03
C SER A 242 -2.55 15.57 -12.20
N ARG A 243 -2.15 15.33 -10.94
CA ARG A 243 -2.83 14.41 -10.00
C ARG A 243 -4.20 14.91 -9.54
N TRP A 244 -4.47 16.22 -9.66
CA TRP A 244 -5.80 16.78 -9.41
C TRP A 244 -6.84 16.24 -10.40
N TYR A 245 -6.38 15.91 -11.61
CA TYR A 245 -7.20 15.45 -12.72
C TYR A 245 -6.89 14.01 -13.15
N GLY A 246 -5.90 13.36 -12.52
CA GLY A 246 -5.50 11.98 -12.81
C GLY A 246 -4.88 11.77 -14.20
N THR A 247 -4.37 12.81 -14.87
CA THR A 247 -4.00 12.72 -16.29
C THR A 247 -2.72 11.90 -16.55
N GLN A 248 -1.82 11.82 -15.57
CA GLN A 248 -0.56 11.07 -15.65
C GLN A 248 -0.53 9.79 -14.79
N ASP A 249 -1.60 9.50 -14.04
CA ASP A 249 -1.69 8.31 -13.20
C ASP A 249 -2.61 7.26 -13.83
N TRP A 250 -2.39 5.97 -13.53
CA TRP A 250 -3.27 4.89 -14.04
C TRP A 250 -4.52 4.70 -13.18
N ILE A 251 -4.51 5.17 -11.93
CA ILE A 251 -5.65 5.14 -11.01
C ILE A 251 -5.91 6.55 -10.46
N TRP A 252 -7.16 6.99 -10.57
CA TRP A 252 -7.64 8.25 -10.02
C TRP A 252 -9.13 8.11 -9.71
N PHE A 253 -9.66 8.97 -8.82
CA PHE A 253 -11.00 8.78 -8.27
C PHE A 253 -12.00 9.88 -8.62
N HIS A 254 -11.60 10.95 -9.31
CA HIS A 254 -12.47 12.08 -9.66
C HIS A 254 -12.49 12.34 -11.16
N GLU A 255 -13.67 12.29 -11.79
CA GLU A 255 -13.79 12.55 -13.23
C GLU A 255 -13.95 14.04 -13.54
N LYS A 256 -14.65 14.79 -12.68
CA LYS A 256 -14.90 16.24 -12.82
C LYS A 256 -14.88 16.90 -11.43
N PRO A 257 -13.69 17.15 -10.87
CA PRO A 257 -13.60 17.75 -9.54
C PRO A 257 -14.27 19.14 -9.51
N GLN A 258 -15.09 19.39 -8.49
CA GLN A 258 -15.59 20.73 -8.18
C GLN A 258 -14.48 21.50 -7.47
N GLU A 259 -14.08 22.64 -8.04
CA GLU A 259 -13.01 23.50 -7.52
C GLU A 259 -13.50 24.92 -7.16
N ASP A 260 -14.74 25.26 -7.50
CA ASP A 260 -15.36 26.55 -7.15
C ASP A 260 -15.59 26.62 -5.63
N VAL A 261 -14.80 27.46 -4.97
CA VAL A 261 -14.74 27.57 -3.50
C VAL A 261 -16.08 28.00 -2.90
N ASP A 262 -16.82 28.89 -3.55
CA ASP A 262 -18.12 29.36 -3.05
C ASP A 262 -19.17 28.25 -3.15
N ARG A 263 -19.13 27.47 -4.24
CA ARG A 263 -19.98 26.28 -4.39
C ARG A 263 -19.63 25.22 -3.36
N ILE A 264 -18.34 24.95 -3.15
CA ILE A 264 -17.85 24.00 -2.15
C ILE A 264 -18.30 24.43 -0.75
N ALA A 265 -18.11 25.70 -0.38
CA ALA A 265 -18.52 26.26 0.91
C ALA A 265 -20.02 26.05 1.15
N LYS A 266 -20.85 26.33 0.13
CA LYS A 266 -22.29 26.15 0.19
C LYS A 266 -22.72 24.68 0.24
N GLU A 267 -22.06 23.80 -0.51
CA GLU A 267 -22.34 22.36 -0.54
C GLU A 267 -22.05 21.69 0.80
N ILE A 268 -20.90 22.03 1.40
CA ILE A 268 -20.44 21.44 2.67
C ILE A 268 -21.04 22.15 3.89
N GLY A 269 -21.38 23.43 3.75
CA GLY A 269 -21.81 24.30 4.85
C GLY A 269 -20.66 24.90 5.67
N VAL A 270 -19.43 24.85 5.15
CA VAL A 270 -18.22 25.38 5.81
C VAL A 270 -18.04 26.88 5.51
N ASP A 271 -17.58 27.64 6.49
CA ASP A 271 -17.21 29.06 6.32
C ASP A 271 -15.68 29.23 6.22
N PHE A 272 -15.13 29.33 5.01
CA PHE A 272 -13.68 29.47 4.81
C PHE A 272 -13.07 30.79 5.32
N THR A 273 -13.88 31.74 5.83
CA THR A 273 -13.35 32.93 6.51
C THR A 273 -12.88 32.63 7.94
N ARG A 274 -13.31 31.50 8.50
CA ARG A 274 -12.93 31.00 9.82
C ARG A 274 -11.81 29.97 9.69
N PRO A 275 -11.00 29.75 10.73
CA PRO A 275 -9.92 28.77 10.67
C PRO A 275 -10.44 27.35 10.41
N CYS A 276 -9.88 26.71 9.37
CA CYS A 276 -10.28 25.39 8.89
C CYS A 276 -9.12 24.39 9.04
N ILE A 277 -9.43 23.20 9.56
CA ILE A 277 -8.50 22.09 9.67
C ILE A 277 -9.00 20.95 8.81
N GLY A 278 -8.22 20.55 7.82
CA GLY A 278 -8.54 19.42 6.97
C GLY A 278 -8.18 18.10 7.64
N MET A 279 -8.97 17.05 7.44
CA MET A 279 -8.65 15.69 7.86
C MET A 279 -8.91 14.73 6.71
N LEU A 280 -7.90 13.96 6.32
CA LEU A 280 -8.01 12.97 5.24
C LEU A 280 -8.02 11.57 5.84
N THR A 281 -9.10 10.81 5.59
CA THR A 281 -9.16 9.40 5.99
C THR A 281 -8.51 8.50 4.94
N ASN A 282 -8.17 7.29 5.35
CA ASN A 282 -7.77 6.18 4.49
C ASN A 282 -8.90 5.14 4.41
N VAL A 283 -8.71 4.05 3.68
CA VAL A 283 -9.64 2.92 3.65
C VAL A 283 -9.35 2.01 4.86
N MET A 284 -10.35 1.70 5.69
CA MET A 284 -10.16 1.06 7.00
C MET A 284 -9.44 -0.31 6.99
N TRP A 285 -9.63 -1.09 5.93
CA TRP A 285 -9.00 -2.42 5.80
C TRP A 285 -7.64 -2.37 5.10
N ASP A 286 -7.33 -1.27 4.41
CA ASP A 286 -6.11 -1.16 3.62
C ASP A 286 -4.90 -1.01 4.54
N ALA A 287 -4.00 -1.98 4.46
CA ALA A 287 -2.76 -2.08 5.23
C ALA A 287 -2.91 -1.75 6.74
N GLN A 288 -3.89 -2.37 7.42
CA GLN A 288 -3.78 -2.59 8.86
C GLN A 288 -2.63 -3.56 9.15
N LEU A 289 -1.42 -3.03 9.05
CA LEU A 289 -0.23 -3.62 9.62
C LEU A 289 -0.03 -2.95 10.98
N HIS A 290 0.38 -3.72 11.97
CA HIS A 290 0.73 -3.16 13.27
C HIS A 290 2.02 -2.35 13.11
N TYR A 291 1.88 -1.02 13.06
CA TYR A 291 3.02 -0.12 12.98
C TYR A 291 3.33 0.50 14.34
N PRO A 292 4.57 0.38 14.84
CA PRO A 292 4.97 0.91 16.15
C PRO A 292 4.78 2.43 16.32
N SER A 293 4.81 3.23 15.25
CA SER A 293 4.76 4.70 15.35
C SER A 293 3.35 5.29 15.24
N ASN A 294 2.30 4.46 15.17
CA ASN A 294 0.92 4.95 15.17
C ASN A 294 0.58 5.60 16.52
N ALA A 295 0.03 6.81 16.48
CA ALA A 295 -0.39 7.55 17.67
C ALA A 295 -1.66 6.96 18.34
N PHE A 296 -2.40 6.13 17.60
CA PHE A 296 -3.67 5.52 17.99
C PHE A 296 -3.67 4.02 17.65
N PRO A 297 -4.46 3.19 18.34
CA PRO A 297 -4.56 1.76 18.04
C PRO A 297 -5.03 1.47 16.61
N ASN A 298 -5.93 2.30 16.09
CA ASN A 298 -6.42 2.22 14.71
C ASN A 298 -6.95 3.58 14.23
N MET A 299 -7.22 3.66 12.92
CA MET A 299 -7.72 4.89 12.28
C MET A 299 -9.11 5.31 12.80
N LEU A 300 -9.99 4.35 13.13
CA LEU A 300 -11.33 4.66 13.62
C LEU A 300 -11.27 5.41 14.96
N ASP A 301 -10.47 4.90 15.91
CA ASP A 301 -10.24 5.54 17.20
C ASP A 301 -9.69 6.97 17.04
N TRP A 302 -8.71 7.16 16.14
CA TRP A 302 -8.20 8.49 15.79
C TRP A 302 -9.30 9.44 15.27
N VAL A 303 -10.13 8.99 14.33
CA VAL A 303 -11.22 9.79 13.75
C VAL A 303 -12.20 10.22 14.83
N LEU A 304 -12.68 9.27 15.65
CA LEU A 304 -13.69 9.54 16.67
C LEU A 304 -13.16 10.47 17.75
N GLN A 305 -11.93 10.26 18.24
CA GLN A 305 -11.33 11.13 19.24
C GLN A 305 -11.03 12.54 18.68
N THR A 306 -10.67 12.64 17.40
CA THR A 306 -10.48 13.95 16.74
C THR A 306 -11.80 14.72 16.65
N ILE A 307 -12.90 14.08 16.24
CA ILE A 307 -14.24 14.71 16.24
C ILE A 307 -14.60 15.20 17.66
N ALA A 308 -14.40 14.35 18.67
CA ALA A 308 -14.68 14.70 20.07
C ALA A 308 -13.84 15.89 20.58
N TYR A 309 -12.60 16.01 20.10
CA TYR A 309 -11.73 17.14 20.42
C TYR A 309 -12.25 18.44 19.77
N PHE A 310 -12.56 18.42 18.47
CA PHE A 310 -13.07 19.60 17.75
C PHE A 310 -14.47 20.02 18.23
N ALA A 311 -15.29 19.11 18.75
CA ALA A 311 -16.56 19.44 19.39
C ALA A 311 -16.40 20.44 20.56
N LYS A 312 -15.22 20.45 21.22
CA LYS A 312 -14.89 21.35 22.33
C LYS A 312 -14.20 22.65 21.87
N ARG A 313 -13.94 22.79 20.58
CA ARG A 313 -13.23 23.93 19.95
C ARG A 313 -14.08 24.58 18.86
N PRO A 314 -15.23 25.18 19.21
CA PRO A 314 -16.18 25.71 18.23
C PRO A 314 -15.63 26.89 17.42
N GLU A 315 -14.51 27.49 17.81
CA GLU A 315 -13.80 28.53 17.07
C GLU A 315 -13.06 27.99 15.83
N LEU A 316 -12.73 26.68 15.80
CA LEU A 316 -12.16 25.99 14.64
C LEU A 316 -13.22 25.19 13.89
N GLN A 317 -13.02 24.99 12.59
CA GLN A 317 -13.81 24.07 11.78
C GLN A 317 -13.00 22.86 11.37
N LEU A 318 -13.53 21.65 11.58
CA LEU A 318 -12.93 20.40 11.10
C LEU A 318 -13.64 19.96 9.82
N ILE A 319 -12.88 19.74 8.75
CA ILE A 319 -13.40 19.26 7.46
C ILE A 319 -12.80 17.88 7.18
N ILE A 320 -13.64 16.85 7.27
CA ILE A 320 -13.25 15.46 7.11
C ILE A 320 -13.55 15.02 5.67
N ARG A 321 -12.52 14.71 4.89
CA ARG A 321 -12.68 14.10 3.56
C ARG A 321 -12.53 12.59 3.66
N VAL A 322 -13.63 11.89 3.45
CA VAL A 322 -13.64 10.43 3.38
C VAL A 322 -13.01 9.95 2.08
N HIS A 323 -12.17 8.92 2.16
CA HIS A 323 -11.43 8.40 1.02
C HIS A 323 -12.36 7.84 -0.08
N PRO A 324 -12.32 8.33 -1.34
CA PRO A 324 -13.19 7.85 -2.41
C PRO A 324 -13.06 6.35 -2.73
N ALA A 325 -11.87 5.78 -2.49
CA ALA A 325 -11.65 4.34 -2.71
C ALA A 325 -12.43 3.43 -1.75
N GLU A 326 -13.06 3.96 -0.69
CA GLU A 326 -14.03 3.17 0.09
C GLU A 326 -15.16 2.64 -0.80
N ILE A 327 -15.51 3.36 -1.87
CA ILE A 327 -16.56 2.95 -2.83
C ILE A 327 -16.01 2.66 -4.24
N ARG A 328 -14.96 3.39 -4.69
CA ARG A 328 -14.40 3.32 -6.06
C ARG A 328 -13.13 2.46 -6.15
N GLY A 329 -12.65 1.92 -5.03
CA GLY A 329 -11.45 1.09 -5.01
C GLY A 329 -11.65 -0.30 -5.62
N LEU A 330 -10.56 -0.97 -5.96
CA LEU A 330 -10.57 -2.36 -6.46
C LEU A 330 -11.13 -3.37 -5.45
N ILE A 331 -11.17 -2.98 -4.18
CA ILE A 331 -11.81 -3.71 -3.08
C ILE A 331 -12.56 -2.64 -2.25
N PRO A 332 -13.85 -2.41 -2.53
CA PRO A 332 -14.65 -1.46 -1.75
C PRO A 332 -14.70 -1.86 -0.28
N SER A 333 -14.75 -0.88 0.62
CA SER A 333 -14.82 -1.13 2.05
C SER A 333 -16.20 -1.66 2.44
N ARG A 334 -16.24 -2.74 3.23
CA ARG A 334 -17.47 -3.25 3.88
C ARG A 334 -17.70 -2.65 5.27
N GLN A 335 -16.79 -1.80 5.71
CA GLN A 335 -16.92 -0.95 6.89
C GLN A 335 -16.70 0.49 6.43
N PRO A 336 -17.76 1.27 6.13
CA PRO A 336 -17.60 2.66 5.72
C PRO A 336 -17.37 3.57 6.92
N ILE A 337 -16.37 4.47 6.86
CA ILE A 337 -16.07 5.34 8.02
C ILE A 337 -17.23 6.27 8.37
N MET A 338 -18.05 6.65 7.39
CA MET A 338 -19.24 7.47 7.61
C MET A 338 -20.27 6.78 8.51
N ALA A 339 -20.46 5.46 8.35
CA ALA A 339 -21.38 4.70 9.18
C ALA A 339 -20.90 4.67 10.64
N GLU A 340 -19.60 4.53 10.83
CA GLU A 340 -18.97 4.55 12.16
C GLU A 340 -19.07 5.94 12.82
N ILE A 341 -18.81 7.01 12.07
CA ILE A 341 -18.98 8.39 12.55
C ILE A 341 -20.45 8.62 12.95
N GLN A 342 -21.41 8.22 12.12
CA GLN A 342 -22.84 8.40 12.40
C GLN A 342 -23.30 7.60 13.62
N ARG A 343 -22.74 6.40 13.83
CA ARG A 343 -22.99 5.55 15.00
C ARG A 343 -22.52 6.22 16.29
N ALA A 344 -21.31 6.79 16.28
CA ALA A 344 -20.73 7.46 17.45
C ALA A 344 -21.30 8.88 17.69
N PHE A 345 -21.64 9.58 16.61
CA PHE A 345 -22.15 10.96 16.61
C PHE A 345 -23.44 11.04 15.79
N PRO A 346 -24.61 10.61 16.33
CA PRO A 346 -25.89 10.68 15.62
C PRO A 346 -26.25 12.10 15.16
N THR A 347 -25.74 13.10 15.88
CA THR A 347 -25.72 14.50 15.45
C THR A 347 -24.28 15.00 15.53
N LEU A 348 -23.72 15.39 14.39
CA LEU A 348 -22.37 15.94 14.32
C LEU A 348 -22.29 17.29 15.05
N PRO A 349 -21.14 17.61 15.69
CA PRO A 349 -20.89 18.95 16.19
C PRO A 349 -21.01 19.99 15.06
N ARG A 350 -21.55 21.18 15.38
CA ARG A 350 -21.85 22.22 14.37
C ARG A 350 -20.65 22.72 13.57
N ASN A 351 -19.44 22.51 14.08
CA ASN A 351 -18.18 22.92 13.46
C ASN A 351 -17.42 21.74 12.82
N VAL A 352 -18.05 20.57 12.69
CA VAL A 352 -17.49 19.39 12.04
C VAL A 352 -18.28 19.09 10.77
N PHE A 353 -17.58 19.06 9.64
CA PHE A 353 -18.15 18.85 8.32
C PHE A 353 -17.54 17.59 7.69
N VAL A 354 -18.37 16.74 7.10
CA VAL A 354 -17.91 15.50 6.46
C VAL A 354 -18.23 15.54 4.98
N ILE A 355 -17.19 15.39 4.15
CA ILE A 355 -17.30 15.27 2.71
C ILE A 355 -17.33 13.77 2.37
N PRO A 356 -18.46 13.23 1.89
CA PRO A 356 -18.65 11.79 1.70
C PRO A 356 -17.85 11.26 0.49
N PRO A 357 -17.52 9.97 0.41
CA PRO A 357 -16.60 9.43 -0.60
C PRO A 357 -17.11 9.58 -2.05
N GLU A 358 -18.42 9.67 -2.27
CA GLU A 358 -19.05 9.89 -3.57
C GLU A 358 -18.98 11.34 -4.06
N SER A 359 -18.77 12.32 -3.16
CA SER A 359 -18.74 13.73 -3.51
C SER A 359 -17.62 14.03 -4.50
N GLN A 360 -17.95 14.91 -5.46
CA GLN A 360 -17.03 15.40 -6.50
C GLN A 360 -16.21 16.60 -6.02
N VAL A 361 -16.37 17.06 -4.78
CA VAL A 361 -15.52 18.11 -4.23
C VAL A 361 -14.05 17.73 -4.36
N SER A 362 -13.26 18.64 -4.91
CA SER A 362 -11.81 18.50 -5.00
C SER A 362 -11.20 18.50 -3.62
N THR A 363 -10.48 17.43 -3.28
CA THR A 363 -9.72 17.37 -2.03
C THR A 363 -8.75 18.55 -1.95
N TYR A 364 -8.06 18.86 -3.05
CA TYR A 364 -7.05 19.92 -3.07
C TYR A 364 -7.66 21.31 -2.88
N ALA A 365 -8.77 21.63 -3.56
CA ALA A 365 -9.43 22.93 -3.42
C ALA A 365 -9.91 23.20 -1.98
N VAL A 366 -10.31 22.16 -1.24
CA VAL A 366 -10.66 22.28 0.18
C VAL A 366 -9.40 22.42 1.04
N MET A 367 -8.39 21.57 0.83
CA MET A 367 -7.18 21.58 1.65
C MET A 367 -6.39 22.89 1.51
N GLU A 368 -6.38 23.52 0.33
CA GLU A 368 -5.79 24.85 0.10
C GLU A 368 -6.41 25.97 0.94
N ARG A 369 -7.63 25.75 1.47
CA ARG A 369 -8.32 26.69 2.36
C ARG A 369 -8.13 26.38 3.84
N CYS A 370 -7.35 25.34 4.17
CA CYS A 370 -7.11 24.92 5.55
C CYS A 370 -5.79 25.50 6.09
N ASN A 371 -5.77 25.82 7.39
CA ASN A 371 -4.55 26.24 8.11
C ASN A 371 -3.56 25.09 8.29
N SER A 372 -4.06 23.86 8.36
CA SER A 372 -3.28 22.63 8.42
C SER A 372 -4.15 21.44 8.01
N VAL A 373 -3.50 20.34 7.63
CA VAL A 373 -4.17 19.08 7.29
C VAL A 373 -3.67 17.96 8.20
N ILE A 374 -4.57 17.14 8.73
CA ILE A 374 -4.27 15.99 9.56
C ILE A 374 -4.45 14.72 8.72
N ILE A 375 -3.45 13.83 8.76
CA ILE A 375 -3.45 12.59 7.99
C ILE A 375 -3.03 11.38 8.84
N TYR A 376 -3.54 10.20 8.48
CA TYR A 376 -3.11 8.92 9.06
C TYR A 376 -1.91 8.33 8.31
N ASN A 377 -2.13 7.71 7.15
CA ASN A 377 -1.09 7.06 6.34
C ASN A 377 -1.32 7.27 4.83
N THR A 378 -1.68 8.48 4.40
CA THR A 378 -1.93 8.80 2.98
C THR A 378 -0.73 9.44 2.28
N LYS A 379 -0.55 9.10 0.98
CA LYS A 379 0.42 9.73 0.07
C LYS A 379 0.06 11.19 -0.22
N THR A 380 -1.21 11.57 -0.07
CA THR A 380 -1.66 12.96 -0.26
C THR A 380 -0.89 13.94 0.62
N GLY A 381 -0.32 13.49 1.74
CA GLY A 381 0.60 14.30 2.55
C GLY A 381 1.80 14.87 1.77
N ILE A 382 2.35 14.12 0.80
CA ILE A 382 3.44 14.58 -0.08
C ILE A 382 2.96 15.76 -0.95
N GLU A 383 1.72 15.67 -1.41
CA GLU A 383 1.10 16.63 -2.31
C GLU A 383 0.71 17.92 -1.55
N ILE A 384 0.08 17.78 -0.38
CA ILE A 384 -0.33 18.90 0.49
C ILE A 384 0.88 19.69 0.99
N SER A 385 1.91 19.01 1.48
CA SER A 385 3.14 19.67 1.95
C SER A 385 3.86 20.42 0.83
N SER A 386 3.85 19.90 -0.40
CA SER A 386 4.43 20.58 -1.57
C SER A 386 3.71 21.86 -1.98
N MET A 387 2.46 22.05 -1.53
CA MET A 387 1.70 23.31 -1.65
C MET A 387 1.98 24.31 -0.51
N GLY A 388 2.86 23.97 0.44
CA GLY A 388 3.21 24.81 1.58
C GLY A 388 2.24 24.73 2.76
N ILE A 389 1.30 23.78 2.73
CA ILE A 389 0.31 23.59 3.79
C ILE A 389 0.90 22.67 4.87
N PRO A 390 0.91 23.08 6.15
CA PRO A 390 1.42 22.24 7.23
C PRO A 390 0.60 20.96 7.39
N VAL A 391 1.29 19.82 7.54
CA VAL A 391 0.65 18.51 7.70
C VAL A 391 0.98 17.92 9.06
N ILE A 392 -0.05 17.48 9.78
CA ILE A 392 0.05 16.74 11.04
C ILE A 392 -0.12 15.25 10.73
N VAL A 393 0.86 14.45 11.11
CA VAL A 393 0.90 13.01 10.82
C VAL A 393 0.67 12.23 12.10
N VAL A 394 -0.36 11.36 12.10
CA VAL A 394 -0.68 10.52 13.27
C VAL A 394 -0.35 9.04 13.08
N GLY A 395 -0.19 8.59 11.83
CA GLY A 395 0.18 7.22 11.50
C GLY A 395 1.45 7.17 10.67
N GLU A 396 1.61 6.10 9.91
CA GLU A 396 2.75 5.86 9.04
C GLU A 396 2.57 6.49 7.65
N ALA A 397 2.67 7.81 7.57
CA ALA A 397 2.68 8.53 6.30
C ALA A 397 4.10 8.69 5.75
N TRP A 398 4.27 8.63 4.43
CA TRP A 398 5.57 8.76 3.75
C TRP A 398 6.33 10.06 4.03
N ILE A 399 5.64 11.12 4.47
CA ILE A 399 6.26 12.40 4.84
C ILE A 399 6.80 12.43 6.28
N ARG A 400 6.49 11.43 7.11
CA ARG A 400 6.96 11.35 8.50
C ARG A 400 8.49 11.33 8.55
N ASN A 401 9.04 11.96 9.57
CA ASN A 401 10.48 12.08 9.84
C ASN A 401 11.28 12.73 8.70
N LYS A 402 10.62 13.46 7.79
CA LYS A 402 11.29 14.13 6.67
C LYS A 402 11.55 15.61 6.95
N GLY A 403 11.25 16.13 8.14
CA GLY A 403 11.62 17.48 8.57
C GLY A 403 10.74 18.61 8.01
N PHE A 404 9.55 18.30 7.51
CA PHE A 404 8.56 19.27 7.03
C PHE A 404 7.11 18.92 7.45
N SER A 405 6.95 18.01 8.40
CA SER A 405 5.67 17.59 8.98
C SER A 405 5.68 17.70 10.52
N LEU A 406 4.49 17.76 11.11
CA LEU A 406 4.27 17.70 12.55
C LEU A 406 3.88 16.27 12.93
N ASP A 407 4.85 15.48 13.39
CA ASP A 407 4.65 14.04 13.62
C ASP A 407 4.24 13.76 15.07
N ALA A 408 3.12 13.07 15.24
CA ALA A 408 2.68 12.55 16.53
C ALA A 408 2.98 11.05 16.63
N SER A 409 3.56 10.63 17.76
CA SER A 409 3.81 9.21 18.07
C SER A 409 2.99 8.70 19.25
N SER A 410 2.04 9.50 19.74
CA SER A 410 1.05 9.11 20.76
C SER A 410 -0.15 10.06 20.72
N SER A 411 -1.30 9.61 21.20
CA SER A 411 -2.51 10.44 21.33
C SER A 411 -2.24 11.70 22.16
N VAL A 412 -1.44 11.61 23.23
CA VAL A 412 -1.04 12.76 24.05
C VAL A 412 -0.26 13.80 23.26
N GLN A 413 0.75 13.38 22.48
CA GLN A 413 1.49 14.30 21.62
C GLN A 413 0.61 14.89 20.53
N TYR A 414 -0.27 14.09 19.94
CA TYR A 414 -1.23 14.54 18.94
C TYR A 414 -2.11 15.68 19.47
N PHE A 415 -2.74 15.52 20.63
CA PHE A 415 -3.58 16.58 21.20
C PHE A 415 -2.78 17.83 21.57
N ARG A 416 -1.53 17.69 22.04
CA ARG A 416 -0.63 18.85 22.24
C ARG A 416 -0.31 19.60 20.94
N ILE A 417 -0.26 18.91 19.81
CA ILE A 417 -0.13 19.56 18.50
C ILE A 417 -1.43 20.28 18.15
N LEU A 418 -2.59 19.62 18.36
CA LEU A 418 -3.89 20.24 18.10
C LEU A 418 -4.19 21.46 18.99
N ASP A 419 -3.65 21.53 20.21
CA ASP A 419 -3.80 22.67 21.11
C ASP A 419 -3.21 23.96 20.51
N LYS A 420 -2.24 23.84 19.60
CA LYS A 420 -1.58 24.97 18.94
C LYS A 420 -2.33 25.47 17.71
N LEU A 421 -3.43 24.83 17.30
CA LEU A 421 -4.21 25.24 16.15
C LEU A 421 -5.06 26.49 16.46
N PRO A 422 -5.27 27.38 15.47
CA PRO A 422 -4.82 27.28 14.09
C PRO A 422 -3.35 27.72 13.92
N LEU A 423 -2.64 27.11 12.97
CA LEU A 423 -1.28 27.57 12.63
C LEU A 423 -1.37 28.91 11.87
N ALA A 424 -0.52 29.86 12.28
CA ALA A 424 -0.54 31.23 11.75
C ALA A 424 0.16 31.37 10.39
N ALA A 425 1.06 30.44 10.05
CA ALA A 425 1.82 30.45 8.82
C ALA A 425 1.87 29.04 8.21
N GLY A 426 2.04 28.99 6.89
CA GLY A 426 2.38 27.76 6.19
C GLY A 426 3.82 27.32 6.45
N LEU A 427 4.28 26.33 5.69
CA LEU A 427 5.67 25.90 5.72
C LEU A 427 6.62 27.05 5.37
N SER A 428 7.75 27.13 6.07
CA SER A 428 8.84 28.04 5.70
C SER A 428 9.40 27.69 4.32
N ALA A 429 10.14 28.62 3.70
CA ALA A 429 10.77 28.38 2.39
C ALA A 429 11.67 27.13 2.39
N VAL A 430 12.39 26.89 3.49
CA VAL A 430 13.27 25.72 3.66
C VAL A 430 12.47 24.43 3.74
N GLU A 431 11.39 24.40 4.55
CA GLU A 431 10.50 23.24 4.65
C GLU A 431 9.77 22.96 3.34
N LEU A 432 9.35 24.00 2.62
CA LEU A 432 8.68 23.88 1.34
C LEU A 432 9.61 23.32 0.25
N GLU A 433 10.83 23.81 0.14
CA GLU A 433 11.83 23.23 -0.78
C GLU A 433 12.08 21.76 -0.43
N ARG A 434 12.22 21.45 0.87
CA ARG A 434 12.43 20.09 1.36
C ARG A 434 11.26 19.16 0.99
N ALA A 435 10.02 19.63 1.15
CA ALA A 435 8.82 18.90 0.75
C ALA A 435 8.80 18.63 -0.76
N ARG A 436 9.16 19.62 -1.59
CA ARG A 436 9.22 19.48 -3.06
C ARG A 436 10.33 18.56 -3.54
N LYS A 437 11.53 18.63 -2.93
CA LYS A 437 12.62 17.66 -3.16
C LYS A 437 12.19 16.24 -2.83
N TYR A 438 11.50 16.04 -1.71
CA TYR A 438 10.98 14.72 -1.35
C TYR A 438 9.89 14.26 -2.33
N ALA A 439 8.99 15.14 -2.76
CA ALA A 439 8.00 14.82 -3.78
C ALA A 439 8.66 14.39 -5.10
N PHE A 440 9.68 15.12 -5.55
CA PHE A 440 10.46 14.73 -6.72
C PHE A 440 11.10 13.35 -6.55
N HIS A 441 11.77 13.10 -5.42
CA HIS A 441 12.35 11.79 -5.13
C HIS A 441 11.31 10.68 -5.14
N PHE A 442 10.19 10.87 -4.44
CA PHE A 442 9.12 9.90 -4.35
C PHE A 442 8.53 9.57 -5.72
N PHE A 443 8.14 10.59 -6.49
CA PHE A 443 7.40 10.41 -7.73
C PHE A 443 8.28 10.15 -8.96
N PHE A 444 9.52 10.63 -9.00
CA PHE A 444 10.37 10.51 -10.19
C PHE A 444 11.54 9.56 -10.02
N ARG A 445 12.06 9.41 -8.79
CA ARG A 445 13.23 8.55 -8.53
C ARG A 445 12.84 7.18 -7.98
N ARG A 446 11.78 7.11 -7.16
CA ARG A 446 11.28 5.84 -6.57
C ARG A 446 10.21 5.14 -7.40
N MET A 447 9.45 5.88 -8.23
CA MET A 447 8.57 5.29 -9.25
C MET A 447 9.37 5.07 -10.53
N ILE A 448 9.94 3.88 -10.68
CA ILE A 448 10.86 3.54 -11.75
C ILE A 448 10.06 3.19 -13.03
N PRO A 449 10.32 3.86 -14.16
CA PRO A 449 9.58 3.62 -15.40
C PRO A 449 9.98 2.32 -16.09
N LEU A 450 8.98 1.56 -16.51
CA LEU A 450 9.05 0.39 -17.40
C LEU A 450 8.08 0.63 -18.56
N PRO A 451 8.47 1.38 -19.59
CA PRO A 451 7.56 1.89 -20.63
C PRO A 451 6.92 0.77 -21.46
N PHE A 452 7.56 -0.39 -21.54
CA PHE A 452 7.05 -1.59 -22.22
C PHE A 452 5.95 -2.31 -21.44
N ILE A 453 5.61 -1.89 -20.21
CA ILE A 453 4.47 -2.43 -19.48
C ILE A 453 3.34 -1.40 -19.53
N THR A 454 2.34 -1.65 -20.36
CA THR A 454 1.22 -0.73 -20.55
C THR A 454 -0.03 -1.26 -19.84
N SER A 455 -0.78 -0.36 -19.21
CA SER A 455 -2.11 -0.66 -18.70
C SER A 455 -3.12 0.23 -19.41
N VAL A 456 -4.08 -0.39 -20.08
CA VAL A 456 -5.29 0.30 -20.55
C VAL A 456 -6.33 0.18 -19.43
N LYS A 457 -7.12 1.24 -19.19
CA LYS A 457 -8.18 1.27 -18.17
C LYS A 457 -9.03 -0.01 -18.27
N ASP A 458 -9.25 -0.68 -17.14
CA ASP A 458 -10.03 -1.91 -16.99
C ASP A 458 -9.47 -3.17 -17.68
N LEU A 459 -8.22 -3.13 -18.18
CA LEU A 459 -7.54 -4.27 -18.79
C LEU A 459 -6.31 -4.69 -17.98
N ALA A 460 -6.00 -5.99 -18.02
CA ALA A 460 -4.75 -6.54 -17.51
C ALA A 460 -3.55 -5.84 -18.17
N PRO A 461 -2.46 -5.60 -17.43
CA PRO A 461 -1.25 -5.01 -18.00
C PRO A 461 -0.67 -5.91 -19.08
N LYS A 462 -0.15 -5.28 -20.13
CA LYS A 462 0.40 -5.93 -21.31
C LYS A 462 1.89 -5.62 -21.44
N LEU A 463 2.62 -6.58 -22.01
CA LEU A 463 3.99 -6.36 -22.46
C LEU A 463 3.95 -5.89 -23.92
N GLU A 464 4.51 -4.71 -24.17
CA GLU A 464 4.75 -4.14 -25.49
C GLU A 464 6.25 -4.24 -25.78
N LEU A 465 6.68 -5.44 -26.13
CA LEU A 465 8.06 -5.78 -26.51
C LEU A 465 8.02 -6.38 -27.92
N ALA A 466 8.92 -5.99 -28.82
CA ALA A 466 8.98 -6.64 -30.14
C ALA A 466 9.68 -8.01 -30.05
N ASN A 467 10.62 -8.18 -29.13
CA ASN A 467 11.34 -9.43 -28.86
C ASN A 467 12.05 -9.39 -27.49
N LEU A 468 12.65 -10.51 -27.08
CA LEU A 468 13.32 -10.64 -25.78
C LEU A 468 14.63 -9.86 -25.67
N GLU A 469 15.25 -9.45 -26.79
CA GLU A 469 16.51 -8.70 -26.77
C GLU A 469 16.34 -7.32 -26.16
N GLU A 470 15.13 -6.74 -26.23
CA GLU A 470 14.79 -5.48 -25.57
C GLU A 470 14.88 -5.54 -24.04
N LEU A 471 14.92 -6.75 -23.46
CA LEU A 471 15.12 -6.94 -22.02
C LEU A 471 16.60 -7.03 -21.62
N ARG A 472 17.55 -6.93 -22.56
CA ARG A 472 19.00 -6.87 -22.27
C ARG A 472 19.41 -5.55 -21.59
N PRO A 473 20.62 -5.48 -21.00
CA PRO A 473 21.17 -4.23 -20.49
C PRO A 473 21.14 -3.08 -21.51
N ASP A 474 21.09 -1.85 -21.00
CA ASP A 474 21.21 -0.59 -21.74
C ASP A 474 20.05 -0.24 -22.68
N HIS A 475 18.99 -1.06 -22.71
CA HIS A 475 17.79 -0.79 -23.52
C HIS A 475 16.73 0.03 -22.77
N PHE A 476 16.45 -0.35 -21.51
CA PHE A 476 15.54 0.37 -20.63
C PHE A 476 16.22 0.70 -19.31
N LEU A 477 16.57 1.98 -19.10
CA LEU A 477 17.27 2.43 -17.90
C LEU A 477 16.55 2.04 -16.60
N GLY A 478 15.22 2.10 -16.56
CA GLY A 478 14.46 1.68 -15.38
C GLY A 478 14.59 0.18 -15.09
N LEU A 479 14.61 -0.67 -16.12
CA LEU A 479 14.87 -2.10 -15.99
C LEU A 479 16.30 -2.35 -15.49
N ASP A 480 17.27 -1.58 -15.96
CA ASP A 480 18.66 -1.68 -15.50
C ASP A 480 18.80 -1.31 -14.02
N VAL A 481 18.13 -0.24 -13.56
CA VAL A 481 18.09 0.12 -12.14
C VAL A 481 17.48 -1.01 -11.30
N ILE A 482 16.37 -1.61 -11.77
CA ILE A 482 15.69 -2.70 -11.08
C ILE A 482 16.58 -3.96 -11.02
N CYS A 483 17.11 -4.41 -12.16
CA CYS A 483 17.98 -5.59 -12.20
C CYS A 483 19.27 -5.38 -11.39
N ALA A 484 19.87 -4.17 -11.45
CA ALA A 484 21.01 -3.82 -10.62
C ALA A 484 20.68 -3.94 -9.13
N GLY A 485 19.54 -3.40 -8.69
CA GLY A 485 19.11 -3.50 -7.31
C GLY A 485 18.91 -4.96 -6.88
N ILE A 486 18.19 -5.76 -7.68
CA ILE A 486 17.96 -7.18 -7.38
C ILE A 486 19.28 -7.95 -7.28
N LEU A 487 20.16 -7.82 -8.28
CA LEU A 487 21.39 -8.62 -8.38
C LEU A 487 22.50 -8.17 -7.41
N ARG A 488 22.66 -6.86 -7.22
CA ARG A 488 23.81 -6.29 -6.49
C ARG A 488 23.44 -5.63 -5.16
N GLY A 489 22.15 -5.53 -4.83
CA GLY A 489 21.70 -4.86 -3.60
C GLY A 489 21.87 -3.34 -3.62
N VAL A 490 22.07 -2.72 -4.78
CA VAL A 490 22.14 -1.25 -4.88
C VAL A 490 20.76 -0.60 -4.70
N PRO A 491 20.68 0.66 -4.26
CA PRO A 491 19.39 1.34 -4.08
C PRO A 491 18.55 1.43 -5.37
N PHE A 492 17.23 1.28 -5.22
CA PHE A 492 16.26 1.48 -6.30
C PHE A 492 15.97 2.97 -6.49
N ILE A 493 16.92 3.68 -7.08
CA ILE A 493 16.84 5.14 -7.33
C ILE A 493 17.06 5.37 -8.83
N TYR A 494 16.00 5.77 -9.53
CA TYR A 494 16.05 6.19 -10.91
C TYR A 494 16.64 7.61 -11.02
N PRO A 495 17.65 7.84 -11.87
CA PRO A 495 18.34 9.13 -11.95
C PRO A 495 17.55 10.15 -12.78
N ALA A 496 16.31 10.43 -12.41
CA ALA A 496 15.41 11.32 -13.16
C ALA A 496 15.99 12.72 -13.36
N GLU A 497 16.81 13.18 -12.41
CA GLU A 497 17.45 14.49 -12.43
C GLU A 497 18.53 14.65 -13.52
N THR A 498 19.05 13.55 -14.09
CA THR A 498 20.10 13.61 -15.12
C THR A 498 19.59 13.40 -16.54
N LEU A 499 18.28 13.21 -16.70
CA LEU A 499 17.65 12.86 -17.99
C LEU A 499 16.94 14.05 -18.65
N GLN A 500 17.06 15.24 -18.06
CA GLN A 500 16.44 16.47 -18.55
C GLN A 500 17.25 17.14 -19.64
#